data_AF-A0A951H184-F1
#
_entry.id   AF-A0A951H184-F1
#
_cell.length_a   1.000
_cell.length_b   1.000
_cell.length_c   1.000
_cell.angle_alpha   90.00
_cell.angle_beta   90.00
_cell.angle_gamma   90.00
#
_symmetry.space_group_name_H-M   'P 1'
#
loop_
_entity.id
_entity.type
_entity.pdbx_description
1 polymer ?
#
loop_
_entity_poly.entity_id
_entity_poly.type
_entity_poly.pdbx_seq_one_letter_code
_entity_poly.pdbx_strand_id
1 'polypeptide(L)'
;MTPALPQDRAWSPAAGLSRTTMSVRIAKPPEVALGEWMSQLRSWFDRHGIEPNRFQTQPRSTSRPEFYEVSFRDATQADLFAAEFTTRSG
;
A
#
# COMPACT_ATOMS: atom_id res chain seq x y z
N MET A 1 -18.99 -13.07 40.32
CA MET A 1 -17.55 -13.37 40.10
C MET A 1 -17.40 -13.74 38.64
N THR A 2 -16.73 -12.90 37.85
CA THR A 2 -16.62 -13.08 36.40
C THR A 2 -15.20 -13.59 36.08
N PRO A 3 -15.01 -14.80 35.55
CA PRO A 3 -13.74 -15.17 34.96
C PRO A 3 -13.61 -14.60 33.54
N ALA A 4 -12.40 -14.10 33.24
CA ALA A 4 -12.01 -13.39 32.03
C ALA A 4 -11.44 -14.34 30.95
N LEU A 5 -11.84 -14.08 29.69
CA LEU A 5 -11.12 -14.20 28.40
C LEU A 5 -10.61 -15.58 27.92
N PRO A 6 -10.60 -15.82 26.58
CA PRO A 6 -9.56 -15.27 25.70
C PRO A 6 -10.10 -14.53 24.47
N GLN A 7 -9.66 -13.29 24.27
CA GLN A 7 -9.72 -12.59 22.99
C GLN A 7 -8.52 -13.03 22.17
N ASP A 8 -8.61 -14.19 21.52
CA ASP A 8 -7.61 -14.63 20.57
C ASP A 8 -8.06 -14.29 19.14
N ARG A 9 -7.18 -13.59 18.42
CA ARG A 9 -7.27 -13.21 17.00
C ARG A 9 -7.99 -11.90 16.65
N ALA A 10 -7.85 -10.88 17.49
CA ALA A 10 -7.80 -9.52 16.95
C ALA A 10 -6.45 -9.34 16.26
N TRP A 11 -6.45 -9.10 14.94
CA TRP A 11 -5.27 -8.54 14.28
C TRP A 11 -4.91 -7.26 15.08
N SER A 12 -3.69 -7.23 15.62
CA SER A 12 -3.18 -6.05 16.31
C SER A 12 -2.25 -5.36 15.32
N PRO A 13 -2.59 -4.22 14.71
CA PRO A 13 -1.58 -3.39 14.10
C PRO A 13 -0.69 -2.92 15.26
N ALA A 14 0.54 -3.41 15.30
CA ALA A 14 1.50 -3.13 16.36
C ALA A 14 1.48 -1.64 16.72
N ALA A 15 1.13 -1.37 17.98
CA ALA A 15 1.46 -0.11 18.62
C ALA A 15 2.98 0.08 18.60
N GLY A 16 3.42 1.31 18.34
CA GLY A 16 4.69 1.79 18.88
C GLY A 16 5.93 1.62 18.01
N LEU A 17 5.97 2.29 16.85
CA LEU A 17 7.13 3.05 16.41
C LEU A 17 6.60 4.17 15.51
N SER A 18 6.60 5.41 15.98
CA SER A 18 6.36 6.62 15.18
C SER A 18 7.53 6.85 14.21
N ARG A 19 7.87 5.85 13.40
CA ARG A 19 8.60 6.05 12.16
C ARG A 19 7.48 6.41 11.18
N THR A 20 7.38 7.68 10.81
CA THR A 20 6.35 8.21 9.90
C THR A 20 6.44 7.45 8.58
N THR A 21 5.81 6.29 8.52
CA THR A 21 5.74 5.45 7.33
C THR A 21 4.59 6.01 6.52
N MET A 22 4.91 6.57 5.37
CA MET A 22 3.94 7.19 4.50
C MET A 22 3.40 6.11 3.56
N SER A 23 2.09 5.87 3.64
CA SER A 23 1.41 4.88 2.80
C SER A 23 0.64 5.60 1.68
N VAL A 24 0.90 5.19 0.44
CA VAL A 24 0.20 5.67 -0.75
C VAL A 24 -0.75 4.58 -1.22
N ARG A 25 -1.98 4.97 -1.55
CA ARG A 25 -2.98 4.07 -2.13
C ARG A 25 -3.09 4.32 -3.63
N ILE A 26 -2.93 3.26 -4.40
CA ILE A 26 -3.03 3.28 -5.85
C ILE A 26 -4.07 2.27 -6.31
N ALA A 27 -4.77 2.59 -7.38
CA ALA A 27 -5.63 1.64 -8.07
C ALA A 27 -4.88 1.13 -9.30
N LYS A 28 -5.04 -0.16 -9.61
CA LYS A 28 -4.58 -0.68 -10.89
C LYS A 28 -5.47 -0.09 -12.01
N PRO A 29 -4.89 0.48 -13.08
CA PRO A 29 -5.65 0.89 -14.25
C PRO A 29 -6.43 -0.31 -14.84
N PRO A 30 -7.71 -0.17 -15.22
CA PRO A 30 -8.50 -1.28 -15.75
C PRO A 30 -7.97 -1.81 -17.08
N GLU A 31 -7.31 -0.95 -17.87
CA GLU A 31 -6.80 -1.24 -19.21
C GLU A 31 -5.49 -2.02 -19.24
N VAL A 32 -4.78 -2.08 -18.10
CA VAL A 32 -3.46 -2.71 -17.99
C VAL A 32 -3.57 -4.07 -17.29
N ALA A 33 -2.92 -5.09 -17.85
CA ALA A 33 -2.84 -6.40 -17.22
C ALA A 33 -2.08 -6.34 -15.89
N LEU A 34 -2.47 -7.16 -14.90
CA LEU A 34 -1.85 -7.15 -13.57
C LEU A 34 -0.33 -7.37 -13.62
N GLY A 35 0.13 -8.34 -14.42
CA GLY A 35 1.56 -8.63 -14.56
C GLY A 35 2.34 -7.48 -15.18
N GLU A 36 1.76 -6.79 -16.17
CA GLU A 36 2.38 -5.63 -16.80
C GLU A 36 2.43 -4.44 -15.83
N TRP A 37 1.35 -4.18 -15.10
CA TRP A 37 1.31 -3.13 -14.10
C TRP A 37 2.30 -3.37 -12.95
N MET A 38 2.41 -4.60 -12.46
CA MET A 38 3.43 -4.97 -11.46
C MET A 38 4.86 -4.81 -12.01
N SER A 39 5.07 -5.11 -13.29
CA SER A 39 6.37 -4.91 -13.95
C SER A 39 6.72 -3.43 -14.07
N GLN A 40 5.74 -2.57 -14.36
CA GLN A 40 5.90 -1.11 -14.37
C GLN A 40 6.22 -0.57 -12.97
N LEU A 41 5.49 -1.00 -11.94
CA LEU A 41 5.77 -0.66 -10.55
C LEU A 41 7.21 -1.03 -10.15
N ARG A 42 7.61 -2.27 -10.44
CA ARG A 42 8.97 -2.76 -10.17
C ARG A 42 10.01 -1.93 -10.91
N SER A 43 9.83 -1.71 -12.21
CA SER A 43 10.76 -0.92 -13.03
C SER A 43 10.90 0.52 -12.53
N TRP A 44 9.81 1.10 -12.02
CA TRP A 44 9.84 2.43 -11.40
C TRP A 44 10.66 2.40 -10.10
N PHE A 45 10.42 1.44 -9.21
CA PHE A 45 11.20 1.28 -7.98
C PHE A 45 12.70 1.11 -8.27
N ASP A 46 13.05 0.22 -9.21
CA ASP A 46 14.43 -0.02 -9.65
C ASP A 46 15.08 1.25 -10.22
N ARG A 47 14.36 2.00 -11.07
CA ARG A 47 14.87 3.26 -11.68
C ARG A 47 15.15 4.34 -10.63
N HIS A 48 14.27 4.47 -9.65
CA HIS A 48 14.37 5.50 -8.62
C HIS A 48 15.20 5.07 -7.40
N GLY A 49 15.66 3.79 -7.35
CA GLY A 49 16.38 3.24 -6.21
C GLY A 49 15.55 3.23 -4.93
N ILE A 50 14.23 3.07 -5.05
CA ILE A 50 13.28 3.12 -3.93
C ILE A 50 12.87 1.71 -3.55
N GLU A 51 13.13 1.32 -2.30
CA GLU A 51 12.63 0.07 -1.74
C GLU A 51 11.38 0.35 -0.88
N PRO A 52 10.18 -0.13 -1.28
CA PRO A 52 8.99 0.03 -0.47
C PRO A 52 9.12 -0.85 0.79
N ASN A 53 8.80 -0.28 1.96
CA ASN A 53 8.81 -1.02 3.23
C ASN A 53 7.71 -2.09 3.27
N ARG A 54 6.59 -1.84 2.60
CA ARG A 54 5.45 -2.75 2.60
C ARG A 54 4.62 -2.56 1.34
N PHE A 55 4.19 -3.68 0.77
CA PHE A 55 3.23 -3.72 -0.32
C PHE A 55 2.05 -4.60 0.08
N GLN A 56 0.87 -4.01 0.24
CA GLN A 56 -0.36 -4.71 0.62
C GLN A 56 -1.40 -4.59 -0.49
N THR A 57 -1.99 -5.72 -0.88
CA THR A 57 -3.15 -5.72 -1.77
C THR A 57 -4.41 -5.70 -0.90
N GLN A 58 -5.29 -4.72 -1.11
CA GLN A 58 -6.62 -4.76 -0.54
C GLN A 58 -7.54 -5.53 -1.48
N PRO A 59 -8.22 -6.59 -0.98
CA PRO A 59 -9.08 -7.40 -1.82
C PRO A 59 -10.19 -6.53 -2.43
N ARG A 60 -10.45 -6.76 -3.71
CA ARG A 60 -11.59 -6.18 -4.41
C ARG A 60 -12.88 -6.64 -3.72
N SER A 61 -13.67 -5.68 -3.25
CA SER A 61 -15.02 -5.94 -2.74
C SER A 61 -16.04 -5.59 -3.81
N THR A 62 -17.25 -6.15 -3.75
CA THR A 62 -18.35 -5.88 -4.70
C THR A 62 -18.64 -4.38 -4.89
N SER A 63 -18.32 -3.56 -3.88
CA SER A 63 -18.55 -2.12 -3.87
C SER A 63 -17.29 -1.26 -3.97
N ARG A 64 -16.09 -1.85 -4.07
CA ARG A 64 -14.82 -1.08 -4.09
C ARG A 64 -13.82 -1.65 -5.09
N PRO A 65 -13.17 -0.80 -5.91
CA PRO A 65 -12.12 -1.25 -6.80
C PRO A 65 -10.94 -1.82 -6.01
N GLU A 66 -10.14 -2.65 -6.69
CA GLU A 66 -8.92 -3.20 -6.12
C GLU A 66 -7.90 -2.08 -5.90
N PHE A 67 -7.45 -1.93 -4.67
CA PHE A 67 -6.43 -0.94 -4.31
C PHE A 67 -5.20 -1.64 -3.75
N TYR A 68 -4.06 -1.03 -4.00
CA TYR A 68 -2.78 -1.47 -3.49
C TYR A 68 -2.25 -0.36 -2.60
N GLU A 69 -1.86 -0.73 -1.39
CA GLU A 69 -1.28 0.17 -0.40
C GLU A 69 0.23 -0.09 -0.35
N VAL A 70 0.99 0.94 -0.69
CA VAL A 70 2.46 0.90 -0.72
C VAL A 70 2.97 1.83 0.37
N SER A 71 3.72 1.31 1.33
CA SER A 71 4.30 2.08 2.41
C SER A 71 5.78 2.36 2.16
N PHE A 72 6.17 3.61 2.37
CA PHE A 72 7.53 4.11 2.22
C PHE A 72 8.12 4.47 3.57
N ARG A 73 9.45 4.44 3.64
CA ARG A 73 10.20 4.87 4.83
C ARG A 73 10.34 6.38 4.91
N ASP A 74 10.23 7.04 3.76
CA ASP A 74 10.48 8.46 3.57
C ASP A 74 9.28 9.13 2.88
N ALA A 75 8.98 10.36 3.32
CA ALA A 75 7.84 11.12 2.81
C ALA A 75 8.08 11.63 1.38
N THR A 76 9.31 11.97 1.01
CA THR A 76 9.67 12.39 -0.35
C THR A 76 9.53 11.22 -1.33
N GLN A 77 9.91 10.00 -0.94
CA GLN A 77 9.66 8.80 -1.75
C GLN A 77 8.17 8.54 -1.97
N ALA A 78 7.36 8.69 -0.92
CA ALA A 78 5.92 8.55 -1.01
C ALA A 78 5.30 9.63 -1.91
N ASP A 79 5.76 10.88 -1.82
CA ASP A 79 5.29 11.98 -2.65
C ASP A 79 5.66 11.78 -4.13
N LEU A 80 6.90 11.37 -4.43
CA LEU A 80 7.32 11.01 -5.78
C LEU A 80 6.49 9.86 -6.36
N PHE A 81 6.21 8.84 -5.56
CA PHE A 81 5.37 7.72 -5.96
C PHE A 81 3.92 8.15 -6.20
N ALA A 82 3.36 8.96 -5.31
CA ALA A 82 2.02 9.51 -5.48
C ALA A 82 1.97 10.39 -6.74
N ALA A 83 2.98 11.23 -7.00
CA ALA A 83 3.02 12.07 -8.18
C ALA A 83 2.97 11.26 -9.49
N GLU A 84 3.61 10.09 -9.54
CA GLU A 84 3.59 9.22 -10.72
C GLU A 84 2.30 8.38 -10.83
N PHE A 85 1.88 7.73 -9.73
CA PHE A 85 0.82 6.72 -9.77
C PHE A 85 -0.56 7.22 -9.32
N THR A 86 -0.67 8.42 -8.74
CA THR A 86 -1.95 9.04 -8.33
C THR A 86 -2.35 10.27 -9.18
N THR A 87 -1.47 10.72 -10.08
CA THR A 87 -1.79 11.67 -11.17
C THR A 87 -2.29 10.86 -12.37
N ARG A 88 -3.45 11.06 -13.02
CA ARG A 88 -4.48 12.11 -12.99
C ARG A 88 -5.79 11.43 -13.41
N SER A 89 -6.76 11.30 -12.50
CA SER A 89 -8.17 11.26 -12.89
C SER A 89 -8.62 12.72 -13.08
N GLY A 90 -8.47 13.22 -14.30
CA GLY A 90 -8.98 14.51 -14.76
C GLY A 90 -9.85 14.29 -15.98
#